data_AF-A0A4Q3EIM2-F1
#
_entry.id   AF-A0A4Q3EIM2-F1
#
_cell.length_a   1.000
_cell.length_b   1.000
_cell.length_c   1.000
_cell.angle_alpha   90.00
_cell.angle_beta   90.00
_cell.angle_gamma   90.00
#
_symmetry.space_group_name_H-M   'P 1'
#
loop_
_entity.id
_entity.type
_entity.pdbx_description
1 polymer ?
#
loop_
_entity_poly.entity_id
_entity_poly.type
_entity_poly.pdbx_seq_one_letter_code
_entity_poly.pdbx_strand_id
1 'polypeptide(L)' 'MKSPFAFRQYGQSGTWASEIFPHTVQHVDDMAFIHSCHTETNNHSPALFQINTGMSRHRPRPCWWWHASWPRACWSRCW' A
#
# COMPACT_ATOMS: atom_id res chain seq x y z
N MET A 1 3.98 17.33 -13.90
CA MET A 1 4.77 18.34 -13.17
C MET A 1 6.11 17.70 -12.83
N LYS A 2 7.24 18.33 -13.19
CA LYS A 2 8.57 17.79 -12.87
C LYS A 2 8.90 18.15 -11.42
N SER A 3 9.42 17.20 -10.65
CA SER A 3 9.83 17.48 -9.26
C SER A 3 10.89 18.59 -9.24
N PRO A 4 10.80 19.58 -8.33
CA PRO A 4 11.78 20.66 -8.25
C PRO A 4 13.14 20.23 -7.67
N PHE A 5 13.20 19.04 -7.09
CA PHE A 5 14.38 18.52 -6.41
C PHE A 5 15.33 17.78 -7.35
N ALA A 6 16.63 17.97 -7.17
CA ALA A 6 17.65 17.24 -7.91
C ALA A 6 17.83 15.82 -7.34
N PHE A 7 17.91 14.85 -8.25
CA PHE A 7 18.20 13.45 -7.92
C PHE A 7 19.59 13.10 -8.44
N ARG A 8 20.38 12.39 -7.63
CA ARG A 8 21.72 11.88 -7.98
C ARG A 8 21.86 10.44 -7.50
N GLN A 9 22.82 9.71 -8.07
CA GLN A 9 23.15 8.36 -7.62
C GLN A 9 24.17 8.42 -6.48
N TYR A 10 23.96 7.64 -5.44
CA TYR A 10 24.80 7.58 -4.25
C TYR A 10 25.18 6.13 -3.91
N GLY A 11 26.29 5.97 -3.17
CA GLY A 11 26.77 4.66 -2.72
C GLY A 11 27.43 3.82 -3.82
N GLN A 12 27.90 2.63 -3.44
CA GLN A 12 28.41 1.63 -4.38
C GLN A 12 27.27 0.96 -5.17
N SER A 13 26.08 0.90 -4.57
CA SER A 13 24.86 0.40 -5.21
C SER A 13 24.32 1.32 -6.30
N GLY A 14 24.75 2.59 -6.37
CA GLY A 14 24.33 3.54 -7.39
C GLY A 14 22.84 3.91 -7.28
N THR A 15 22.28 3.84 -6.09
CA THR A 15 20.86 4.09 -5.84
C THR A 15 20.50 5.56 -6.05
N TRP A 16 19.39 5.83 -6.74
CA TRP A 16 18.89 7.19 -6.98
C TRP A 16 18.24 7.75 -5.71
N ALA A 17 18.71 8.91 -5.27
CA ALA A 17 18.11 9.62 -4.15
C ALA A 17 18.06 11.14 -4.39
N SER A 18 17.12 11.79 -3.71
CA SER A 18 16.93 13.24 -3.76
C SER A 18 17.90 13.97 -2.84
N GLU A 19 18.30 15.18 -3.22
CA GLU A 19 19.16 16.07 -2.41
C GLU A 19 18.56 16.47 -1.06
N ILE A 20 17.26 16.24 -0.85
CA ILE A 20 16.53 16.58 0.39
C ILE A 20 17.03 15.77 1.60
N PHE A 21 17.58 14.57 1.39
CA PHE A 21 17.93 13.65 2.47
C PHE A 21 19.45 13.38 2.53
N PRO A 22 20.30 14.40 2.79
CA PRO A 22 21.75 14.31 2.67
C PRO A 22 22.40 13.33 3.68
N HIS A 23 21.77 13.10 4.83
CA HIS A 23 22.26 12.16 5.83
C HIS A 23 21.83 10.72 5.54
N THR A 24 20.61 10.53 5.06
CA THR A 24 20.06 9.20 4.74
C THR A 24 20.81 8.55 3.57
N VAL A 25 21.20 9.35 2.57
CA VAL A 25 21.93 8.84 1.39
C VAL A 25 23.34 8.33 1.70
N GLN A 26 23.93 8.68 2.86
CA GLN A 26 25.24 8.17 3.29
C GLN A 26 25.19 6.69 3.67
N HIS A 27 24.01 6.21 4.08
CA HIS A 27 23.79 4.84 4.53
C HIS A 27 23.03 3.99 3.48
N VAL A 28 23.05 4.41 2.21
CA VAL A 28 22.26 3.75 1.16
C VAL A 28 22.65 2.31 0.91
N ASP A 29 23.93 1.98 1.12
CA ASP A 29 24.46 0.62 0.96
C ASP A 29 24.13 -0.29 2.17
N ASP A 30 23.76 0.28 3.31
CA ASP A 30 23.31 -0.45 4.51
C ASP A 30 21.78 -0.66 4.50
N MET A 31 21.06 -0.05 3.56
CA MET A 31 19.60 -0.14 3.45
C MET A 31 19.18 -1.25 2.48
N ALA A 32 18.17 -2.02 2.88
CA ALA A 32 17.54 -3.01 2.01
C ALA A 32 16.37 -2.39 1.24
N PHE A 33 16.40 -2.49 -0.09
CA PHE A 33 15.32 -2.03 -0.96
C PHE A 33 14.38 -3.19 -1.33
N ILE A 34 13.08 -3.01 -1.09
CA ILE A 34 12.05 -3.97 -1.45
C ILE A 34 11.27 -3.43 -2.66
N HIS A 35 11.63 -3.88 -3.86
CA HIS A 35 10.97 -3.50 -5.11
C HIS A 35 9.73 -4.36 -5.44
N SER A 36 9.47 -5.41 -4.67
CA SER A 36 8.35 -6.33 -4.88
C SER A 36 7.02 -5.83 -4.30
N CYS A 37 7.02 -4.72 -3.56
CA CYS A 37 5.78 -4.15 -3.01
C CYS A 37 5.00 -3.44 -4.12
N HIS A 38 3.92 -4.06 -4.58
CA HIS A 38 3.01 -3.50 -5.58
C HIS A 38 1.59 -3.43 -5.03
N THR A 39 0.88 -2.36 -5.37
CA THR A 39 -0.54 -2.18 -5.04
C THR A 39 -1.31 -1.94 -6.32
N GLU A 40 -2.50 -2.52 -6.44
CA GLU A 40 -3.30 -2.44 -7.69
C GLU A 40 -3.90 -1.05 -7.95
N THR A 41 -3.83 -0.15 -6.98
CA THR A 41 -4.47 1.17 -7.03
C THR A 41 -3.46 2.28 -6.78
N ASN A 42 -3.48 3.34 -7.59
CA ASN A 42 -2.67 4.55 -7.37
C ASN A 42 -3.25 5.50 -6.31
N ASN A 43 -4.48 5.26 -5.85
CA ASN A 43 -5.09 6.10 -4.84
C ASN A 43 -4.45 5.84 -3.47
N HIS A 44 -4.11 6.93 -2.77
CA HIS A 44 -3.44 6.87 -1.46
C HIS A 44 -4.17 5.98 -0.45
N SER A 45 -5.46 6.21 -0.18
CA SER A 45 -6.20 5.45 0.83
C SER A 45 -6.35 3.97 0.46
N PRO A 46 -6.77 3.61 -0.77
CA PRO A 46 -6.82 2.22 -1.21
C PRO A 46 -5.47 1.50 -1.20
N ALA A 47 -4.38 2.16 -1.61
CA ALA A 47 -3.03 1.58 -1.59
C ALA A 47 -2.55 1.30 -0.16
N LEU A 48 -2.79 2.25 0.76
CA LEU A 48 -2.50 2.05 2.18
C LEU A 48 -3.25 0.86 2.76
N PHE A 49 -4.54 0.69 2.44
CA PHE A 49 -5.27 -0.48 2.93
C PHE A 49 -4.69 -1.79 2.38
N GLN A 50 -4.20 -1.84 1.14
CA GLN A 50 -3.56 -3.05 0.59
C GLN A 50 -2.28 -3.39 1.32
N ILE A 51 -1.42 -2.41 1.56
CA ILE A 51 -0.13 -2.64 2.24
C ILE A 51 -0.36 -3.07 3.69
N ASN A 52 -1.35 -2.49 4.38
CA ASN A 52 -1.58 -2.77 5.80
C ASN A 52 -2.46 -4.01 6.06
N THR A 53 -3.42 -4.32 5.17
CA THR A 53 -4.44 -5.36 5.42
C THR A 53 -4.59 -6.39 4.31
N GLY A 54 -3.86 -6.23 3.21
CA GLY A 54 -3.98 -7.06 2.01
C GLY A 54 -5.24 -6.80 1.18
N MET A 55 -6.05 -5.78 1.51
CA MET A 55 -7.30 -5.48 0.81
C MET A 55 -7.35 -4.01 0.38
N SER A 56 -7.81 -3.73 -0.84
CA SER A 56 -7.86 -2.38 -1.42
C SER A 56 -8.98 -1.49 -0.91
N ARG A 57 -9.93 -2.08 -0.19
CA ARG A 57 -11.08 -1.39 0.38
C ARG A 57 -11.18 -1.79 1.84
N HIS A 58 -11.55 -0.81 2.66
CA HIS A 58 -12.03 -1.07 4.01
C HIS A 58 -13.36 -1.83 3.92
N ARG A 59 -13.28 -3.15 3.75
CA ARG A 59 -14.42 -4.07 3.80
C ARG A 59 -14.47 -4.62 5.22
N PRO A 60 -15.51 -4.37 6.02
CA PRO A 60 -15.71 -5.13 7.23
C PRO A 60 -15.80 -6.61 6.85
N ARG A 61 -14.87 -7.43 7.35
CA ARG A 61 -14.90 -8.88 7.10
C ARG A 61 -16.10 -9.45 7.87
N PRO A 62 -17.06 -10.12 7.21
CA PRO A 62 -18.14 -10.81 7.90
C PRO A 62 -17.62 -12.16 8.43
N CYS A 63 -16.50 -12.18 9.15
CA CYS A 63 -16.00 -13.40 9.78
C CYS A 63 -16.68 -13.61 11.14
N TRP A 64 -18.02 -13.71 11.12
CA TRP A 64 -18.84 -14.39 12.15
C TRP A 64 -20.34 -14.47 11.82
N TRP A 65 -20.85 -13.72 10.84
CA TRP A 65 -22.29 -13.61 10.57
C TRP A 65 -22.69 -14.03 9.14
N TRP A 66 -21.98 -14.97 8.53
CA TRP A 66 -22.44 -15.60 7.27
C TRP A 66 -22.66 -17.11 7.37
N HIS A 67 -22.09 -17.78 8.38
CA HIS A 67 -22.35 -19.21 8.64
C HIS A 67 -23.41 -19.49 9.72
N ALA A 68 -23.95 -18.47 10.40
CA ALA A 68 -24.90 -18.65 11.52
C ALA A 68 -26.35 -18.21 11.25
N SER A 69 -26.68 -17.63 10.08
CA SER A 69 -28.03 -17.07 9.90
C SER A 69 -28.61 -17.12 8.48
N TRP A 70 -27.93 -17.71 7.50
CA TRP A 70 -28.51 -17.84 6.15
C TRP A 70 -28.55 -19.28 5.63
N PRO A 71 -29.50 -20.08 6.17
CA PRO A 71 -30.25 -20.98 5.32
C PRO A 71 -31.72 -20.52 5.33
N ARG A 72 -32.17 -19.94 4.21
CA ARG A 72 -33.58 -19.92 3.79
C ARG A 72 -34.57 -19.21 4.72
N ALA A 73 -34.77 -17.90 4.54
CA ALA A 73 -36.07 -17.30 4.88
C ALA A 73 -36.35 -16.01 4.10
N CYS A 74 -37.41 -16.06 3.27
CA CYS A 74 -38.26 -14.95 2.82
C CYS A 74 -37.55 -13.72 2.22
N TRP A 75 -37.29 -13.62 0.92
CA TRP A 75 -38.33 -13.41 -0.11
C TRP A 75 -39.74 -13.13 0.45
N SER A 76 -39.96 -11.95 1.02
CA SER A 76 -41.18 -11.14 0.85
C SER A 76 -41.17 -9.97 1.82
N ARG A 77 -41.59 -8.79 1.34
CA ARG A 77 -41.90 -7.54 2.06
C ARG A 77 -40.76 -6.53 2.18
N CYS A 78 -40.68 -5.74 1.12
CA CYS A 78 -40.80 -4.27 1.11
C CYS A 78 -41.21 -3.96 -0.34
N TRP A 79 -42.42 -3.49 -0.70
CA TRP A 79 -43.10 -2.29 -0.22
C TRP A 79 -42.14 -1.26 0.34
#